data_AF-A0A060QLS0-F1
#
_entry.id   AF-A0A060QLS0-F1
#
_cell.length_a   1.000
_cell.length_b   1.000
_cell.length_c   1.000
_cell.angle_alpha   90.00
_cell.angle_beta   90.00
_cell.angle_gamma   90.00
#
_symmetry.space_group_name_H-M   'P 1'
#
loop_
_entity.id
_entity.type
_entity.pdbx_description
1 polymer ?
#
loop_
_entity_poly.entity_id
_entity_poly.type
_entity_poly.pdbx_seq_one_letter_code
_entity_poly.pdbx_strand_id
1 'polypeptide(L)'
;MNALAMIGGLLVTIYLAAQAAIAVVHMFSGGMASTAVQDADYIANHIKSNFGGNQNGSTNFSSVSNALAISTASVPRSMLNGDGQTIKGPWSTSYVNLSSSADGGSFYETWSGVPASACSELANAAAVNYINVNGTQIGFSPTSSVSTAVAQACNGTAGAMNNIVLSYVMNFE
;
A
#
# COMPACT_ATOMS: atom_id res chain seq x y z
N MET A 1 -48.89 -16.83 -2.80
CA MET A 1 -47.62 -16.20 -3.23
C MET A 1 -46.49 -17.05 -2.67
N ASN A 2 -45.77 -17.78 -3.52
CA ASN A 2 -44.80 -18.78 -3.09
C ASN A 2 -43.53 -18.10 -2.54
N ALA A 3 -43.10 -18.50 -1.34
CA ALA A 3 -41.88 -18.01 -0.69
C ALA A 3 -40.62 -18.11 -1.57
N LEU A 4 -40.62 -19.05 -2.53
CA LEU A 4 -39.54 -19.24 -3.50
C LEU A 4 -39.33 -18.04 -4.45
N ALA A 5 -40.39 -17.28 -4.77
CA ALA A 5 -40.28 -16.10 -5.65
C ALA A 5 -39.74 -14.85 -4.91
N MET A 6 -39.95 -14.75 -3.59
CA MET A 6 -39.38 -13.66 -2.78
C MET A 6 -37.88 -13.85 -2.52
N ILE A 7 -37.42 -15.10 -2.34
CA ILE A 7 -36.00 -15.42 -2.12
C ILE A 7 -35.18 -15.16 -3.41
N GLY A 8 -35.72 -15.52 -4.57
CA GLY A 8 -35.07 -15.25 -5.86
C GLY A 8 -34.92 -13.74 -6.14
N GLY A 9 -35.94 -12.95 -5.81
CA GLY A 9 -35.89 -11.49 -5.96
C GLY A 9 -34.88 -10.81 -5.03
N LEU A 10 -34.76 -11.29 -3.78
CA LEU A 10 -33.84 -10.74 -2.78
C LEU A 10 -32.36 -10.99 -3.14
N LEU A 11 -32.02 -12.17 -3.69
CA LEU A 11 -30.64 -12.49 -4.07
C LEU A 11 -30.17 -11.65 -5.27
N VAL A 12 -31.06 -11.39 -6.24
CA VAL A 12 -30.76 -10.57 -7.42
C VAL A 12 -30.58 -9.10 -7.05
N THR A 13 -31.38 -8.57 -6.12
CA THR A 13 -31.21 -7.18 -5.66
C THR A 13 -29.96 -6.99 -4.80
N ILE A 14 -29.60 -7.95 -3.95
CA ILE A 14 -28.32 -7.92 -3.20
C ILE A 14 -27.13 -7.97 -4.15
N TYR A 15 -27.18 -8.80 -5.20
CA TYR A 15 -26.11 -8.87 -6.20
C TYR A 15 -25.95 -7.56 -6.98
N LEU A 16 -27.05 -6.95 -7.42
CA LEU A 16 -27.02 -5.66 -8.13
C LEU A 16 -26.59 -4.50 -7.22
N ALA A 17 -26.97 -4.51 -5.95
CA ALA A 17 -26.52 -3.52 -4.97
C ALA A 17 -25.02 -3.65 -4.65
N ALA A 18 -24.47 -4.87 -4.62
CA ALA A 18 -23.05 -5.11 -4.47
C ALA A 18 -22.25 -4.54 -5.65
N GLN A 19 -22.71 -4.74 -6.89
CA GLN A 19 -22.05 -4.18 -8.08
C GLN A 19 -22.10 -2.65 -8.12
N ALA A 20 -23.21 -2.04 -7.70
CA ALA A 20 -23.32 -0.58 -7.61
C ALA A 20 -22.38 0.01 -6.55
N ALA A 21 -22.24 -0.64 -5.39
CA ALA A 21 -21.28 -0.23 -4.35
C ALA A 21 -19.81 -0.35 -4.84
N ILE A 22 -19.49 -1.42 -5.58
CA ILE A 22 -18.16 -1.60 -6.19
C ILE A 22 -17.87 -0.49 -7.22
N ALA A 23 -18.84 -0.14 -8.08
CA ALA A 23 -18.69 0.94 -9.05
C ALA A 23 -18.43 2.31 -8.40
N VAL A 24 -19.11 2.64 -7.31
CA VAL A 24 -18.88 3.88 -6.56
C VAL A 24 -17.50 3.88 -5.88
N VAL A 25 -17.08 2.75 -5.30
CA VAL A 25 -15.73 2.61 -4.71
C VAL A 25 -14.65 2.78 -5.78
N HIS A 26 -14.85 2.27 -7.00
CA HIS A 26 -13.89 2.39 -8.10
C HIS A 26 -13.71 3.85 -8.58
N MET A 27 -14.78 4.67 -8.57
CA MET A 27 -14.69 6.08 -8.99
C MET A 27 -13.98 6.98 -7.97
N PHE A 28 -14.14 6.72 -6.67
CA PHE A 28 -13.40 7.43 -5.63
C PHE A 28 -11.98 6.88 -5.42
N SER A 29 -11.75 5.59 -5.71
CA SER A 29 -10.44 4.97 -5.51
C SER A 29 -9.44 5.29 -6.61
N GLY A 30 -9.83 5.60 -7.85
CA GLY A 30 -8.85 5.88 -8.92
C GLY A 30 -7.96 7.11 -8.62
N GLY A 31 -8.56 8.19 -8.13
CA GLY A 31 -7.80 9.37 -7.69
C GLY A 31 -6.92 9.08 -6.47
N MET A 32 -7.49 8.42 -5.45
CA MET A 32 -6.76 8.11 -4.21
C MET A 32 -5.66 7.06 -4.41
N ALA A 33 -5.84 6.09 -5.31
CA ALA A 33 -4.82 5.10 -5.64
C ALA A 33 -3.63 5.79 -6.32
N SER A 34 -3.89 6.68 -7.27
CA SER A 34 -2.83 7.48 -7.90
C SER A 34 -2.10 8.38 -6.89
N THR A 35 -2.81 8.97 -5.91
CA THR A 35 -2.20 9.72 -4.80
C THR A 35 -1.34 8.81 -3.92
N ALA A 36 -1.82 7.61 -3.57
CA ALA A 36 -1.04 6.65 -2.77
C ALA A 36 0.26 6.26 -3.48
N VAL A 37 0.23 6.05 -4.80
CA VAL A 37 1.42 5.76 -5.60
C VAL A 37 2.41 6.92 -5.54
N GLN A 38 1.94 8.15 -5.75
CA GLN A 38 2.78 9.35 -5.69
C GLN A 38 3.38 9.56 -4.29
N ASP A 39 2.58 9.35 -3.24
CA ASP A 39 3.00 9.46 -1.85
C ASP A 39 4.05 8.40 -1.51
N ALA A 40 3.84 7.14 -1.95
CA ALA A 40 4.81 6.06 -1.76
C ALA A 40 6.15 6.37 -2.46
N ASP A 41 6.10 6.84 -3.70
CA ASP A 41 7.30 7.24 -4.45
C ASP A 41 8.02 8.42 -3.78
N TYR A 42 7.26 9.41 -3.28
CA TYR A 42 7.83 10.54 -2.56
C TYR A 42 8.56 10.05 -1.29
N ILE A 43 7.89 9.23 -0.48
CA ILE A 43 8.43 8.67 0.76
C ILE A 43 9.70 7.90 0.46
N ALA A 44 9.65 6.98 -0.51
CA ALA A 44 10.78 6.13 -0.84
C ALA A 44 12.00 6.95 -1.29
N ASN A 45 11.80 7.95 -2.15
CA ASN A 45 12.88 8.79 -2.65
C ASN A 45 13.47 9.69 -1.56
N HIS A 46 12.64 10.27 -0.69
CA HIS A 46 13.13 11.12 0.40
C HIS A 46 13.80 10.30 1.50
N ILE A 47 13.32 9.10 1.81
CA ILE A 47 14.01 8.19 2.74
C ILE A 47 15.37 7.80 2.17
N LYS A 48 15.43 7.42 0.88
CA LYS A 48 16.71 7.13 0.22
C LYS A 48 17.65 8.34 0.23
N SER A 49 17.14 9.56 0.02
CA SER A 49 17.96 10.77 0.08
C SER A 49 18.45 11.10 1.49
N ASN A 50 17.57 11.00 2.50
CA ASN A 50 17.85 11.46 3.87
C ASN A 50 18.60 10.43 4.72
N PHE A 51 18.38 9.14 4.47
CA PHE A 51 18.97 8.02 5.22
C PHE A 51 19.92 7.18 4.38
N GLY A 52 19.83 7.27 3.05
CA GLY A 52 20.72 6.55 2.16
C GLY A 52 22.06 7.21 1.91
N GLY A 53 22.24 8.46 2.35
CA GLY A 53 23.50 9.18 2.31
C GLY A 53 24.23 9.19 3.66
N ASN A 54 25.53 8.89 3.60
CA ASN A 54 26.55 9.07 4.66
C ASN A 54 26.50 8.10 5.85
N GLN A 55 27.16 6.93 5.69
CA GLN A 55 28.35 6.56 6.47
C GLN A 55 29.36 5.81 5.58
N ASN A 56 30.48 6.43 5.20
CA ASN A 56 31.60 5.79 4.47
C ASN A 56 31.24 5.08 3.14
N GLY A 57 30.27 5.57 2.38
CA GLY A 57 29.88 4.97 1.09
C GLY A 57 28.88 3.81 1.21
N SER A 58 28.30 3.56 2.39
CA SER A 58 27.15 2.66 2.55
C SER A 58 25.91 3.45 2.97
N THR A 59 24.82 3.23 2.27
CA THR A 59 23.44 3.53 2.71
C THR A 59 23.18 2.80 4.04
N ASN A 60 22.37 3.35 4.94
CA ASN A 60 21.94 2.61 6.15
C ASN A 60 20.57 3.11 6.61
N PHE A 61 19.58 2.22 6.60
CA PHE A 61 18.22 2.54 6.97
C PHE A 61 17.87 2.25 8.43
N SER A 62 18.81 1.85 9.29
CA SER A 62 18.54 1.36 10.66
C SER A 62 17.77 2.32 11.58
N SER A 63 17.70 3.60 11.23
CA SER A 63 16.98 4.63 11.98
C SER A 63 15.59 4.96 11.41
N VAL A 64 15.22 4.40 10.25
CA VAL A 64 13.95 4.65 9.60
C VAL A 64 12.80 4.23 10.52
N SER A 65 11.99 5.23 10.87
CA SER A 65 10.79 5.12 11.70
C SER A 65 9.86 6.28 11.33
N ASN A 66 8.57 6.17 11.66
CA ASN A 66 7.62 7.27 11.40
C ASN A 66 8.07 8.60 12.01
N ALA A 67 8.46 8.61 13.29
CA ALA A 67 8.92 9.80 13.99
C ALA A 67 10.05 10.52 13.23
N LEU A 68 11.04 9.74 12.77
CA LEU A 68 12.21 10.28 12.11
C LEU A 68 11.92 10.68 10.66
N ALA A 69 11.09 9.91 9.96
CA ALA A 69 10.65 10.26 8.61
C ALA A 69 9.83 11.56 8.60
N ILE A 70 8.97 11.77 9.60
CA ILE A 70 8.19 13.00 9.78
C ILE A 70 9.12 14.17 10.11
N SER A 71 10.04 14.00 11.06
CA SER A 71 10.95 15.10 11.48
C SER A 71 11.93 15.52 10.39
N THR A 72 12.31 14.61 9.49
CA THR A 72 13.18 14.88 8.33
C THR A 72 12.41 15.33 7.08
N ALA A 73 11.09 15.54 7.18
CA ALA A 73 10.22 15.87 6.05
C ALA A 73 10.29 14.85 4.89
N SER A 74 10.59 13.58 5.22
CA SER A 74 10.56 12.46 4.27
C SER A 74 9.13 12.01 3.94
N VAL A 75 8.13 12.57 4.63
CA VAL A 75 6.70 12.28 4.44
C VAL A 75 6.02 13.54 3.91
N PRO A 76 5.15 13.44 2.87
CA PRO A 76 4.35 14.56 2.40
C PRO A 76 3.52 15.17 3.52
N ARG A 77 3.45 16.52 3.56
CA ARG A 77 2.66 17.23 4.58
C ARG A 77 1.17 16.86 4.57
N SER A 78 0.63 16.48 3.41
CA SER A 78 -0.74 16.00 3.22
C SER A 78 -1.07 14.75 4.04
N MET A 79 -0.06 13.93 4.36
CA MET A 79 -0.23 12.68 5.11
C MET A 79 -0.09 12.87 6.64
N LEU A 80 0.27 14.09 7.08
CA LEU A 80 0.47 14.39 8.49
C LEU A 80 -0.85 14.82 9.15
N ASN A 81 -1.07 14.38 10.37
CA ASN A 81 -2.20 14.81 11.22
C ASN A 81 -1.74 15.72 12.39
N GLY A 82 -0.45 16.05 12.46
CA GLY A 82 0.14 16.90 13.49
C GLY A 82 0.55 16.20 14.80
N ASP A 83 0.38 14.88 14.92
CA ASP A 83 0.80 14.14 16.13
C ASP A 83 2.29 13.74 16.13
N GLY A 84 2.98 13.92 15.00
CA GLY A 84 4.40 13.64 14.83
C GLY A 84 4.76 12.16 14.72
N GLN A 85 3.77 11.26 14.65
CA GLN A 85 3.97 9.80 14.71
C GLN A 85 3.14 9.03 13.68
N THR A 86 1.99 9.55 13.28
CA THR A 86 1.07 8.88 12.38
C THR A 86 1.21 9.44 10.98
N ILE A 87 1.34 8.53 10.01
CA ILE A 87 1.32 8.84 8.60
C ILE A 87 0.01 8.27 8.04
N LYS A 88 -0.84 9.15 7.51
CA LYS A 88 -2.14 8.76 6.94
C LYS A 88 -2.04 8.48 5.46
N GLY A 89 -2.69 7.42 5.02
CA GLY A 89 -2.96 7.19 3.61
C GLY A 89 -4.14 8.03 3.11
N PRO A 90 -4.44 7.98 1.81
CA PRO A 90 -5.50 8.79 1.20
C PRO A 90 -6.91 8.29 1.54
N TRP A 91 -7.05 7.07 2.05
CA TRP A 91 -8.32 6.52 2.53
C TRP A 91 -8.51 6.75 4.04
N SER A 92 -9.75 6.92 4.48
CA SER A 92 -10.10 7.28 5.86
C SER A 92 -9.57 6.31 6.94
N THR A 93 -9.40 5.04 6.59
CA THR A 93 -8.88 3.99 7.47
C THR A 93 -7.45 3.56 7.11
N SER A 94 -6.77 4.30 6.24
CA SER A 94 -5.45 3.93 5.74
C SER A 94 -4.34 4.66 6.48
N TYR A 95 -3.28 3.91 6.79
CA TYR A 95 -2.10 4.40 7.49
C TYR A 95 -0.84 3.78 6.89
N VAL A 96 0.25 4.52 6.96
CA VAL A 96 1.59 4.08 6.57
C VAL A 96 2.46 3.93 7.81
N ASN A 97 3.16 2.80 7.89
CA ASN A 97 4.18 2.57 8.89
C ASN A 97 5.53 2.31 8.22
N LEU A 98 6.52 3.07 8.63
CA LEU A 98 7.89 3.01 8.16
C LEU A 98 8.75 2.32 9.21
N SER A 99 9.53 1.36 8.76
CA SER A 99 10.49 0.65 9.61
C SER A 99 11.71 0.24 8.81
N SER A 100 12.77 -0.18 9.50
CA SER A 100 13.96 -0.74 8.88
C SER A 100 14.04 -2.25 9.08
N SER A 101 14.80 -2.92 8.22
CA SER A 101 15.32 -4.25 8.54
C SER A 101 16.30 -4.16 9.71
N ALA A 102 16.49 -5.28 10.41
CA ALA A 102 17.35 -5.34 11.59
C ALA A 102 18.83 -5.07 11.26
N ASP A 103 19.26 -5.39 10.05
CA ASP A 103 20.61 -5.13 9.53
C ASP A 103 20.76 -3.74 8.89
N GLY A 104 19.68 -2.94 8.84
CA GLY A 104 19.66 -1.63 8.18
C GLY A 104 19.78 -1.69 6.66
N GLY A 105 19.80 -2.89 6.07
CA GLY A 105 19.94 -3.15 4.63
C GLY A 105 18.72 -2.82 3.80
N SER A 106 17.57 -2.63 4.45
CA SER A 106 16.32 -2.27 3.80
C SER A 106 15.47 -1.40 4.70
N PHE A 107 14.54 -0.66 4.09
CA PHE A 107 13.39 -0.14 4.80
C PHE A 107 12.10 -0.69 4.22
N TYR A 108 11.10 -0.73 5.08
CA TYR A 108 9.77 -1.20 4.78
C TYR A 108 8.78 -0.06 4.90
N GLU A 109 7.89 0.01 3.93
CA GLU A 109 6.75 0.90 3.92
C GLU A 109 5.49 0.04 3.93
N THR A 110 4.80 0.03 5.07
CA THR A 110 3.62 -0.79 5.31
C THR A 110 2.36 0.06 5.21
N TRP A 111 1.61 -0.14 4.13
CA TRP A 111 0.31 0.46 3.88
C TRP A 111 -0.80 -0.43 4.42
N SER A 112 -1.53 0.06 5.40
CA SER A 112 -2.72 -0.59 5.93
C SER A 112 -3.99 0.10 5.42
N GLY A 113 -5.12 -0.59 5.46
CA GLY A 113 -6.41 0.04 5.13
C GLY A 113 -6.61 0.32 3.64
N VAL A 114 -5.90 -0.38 2.75
CA VAL A 114 -5.94 -0.13 1.29
C VAL A 114 -7.12 -0.87 0.65
N PRO A 115 -8.08 -0.19 0.00
CA PRO A 115 -9.20 -0.87 -0.64
C PRO A 115 -8.74 -1.87 -1.71
N ALA A 116 -9.46 -2.97 -1.87
CA ALA A 116 -9.15 -4.00 -2.89
C ALA A 116 -9.04 -3.41 -4.31
N SER A 117 -9.86 -2.41 -4.64
CA SER A 117 -9.84 -1.73 -5.94
C SER A 117 -8.56 -0.94 -6.22
N ALA A 118 -7.82 -0.53 -5.17
CA ALA A 118 -6.58 0.23 -5.27
C ALA A 118 -5.31 -0.60 -4.97
N CYS A 119 -5.48 -1.78 -4.36
CA CYS A 119 -4.37 -2.61 -3.91
C CYS A 119 -3.42 -2.99 -5.04
N SER A 120 -3.96 -3.44 -6.18
CA SER A 120 -3.11 -3.85 -7.29
C SER A 120 -2.40 -2.68 -7.95
N GLU A 121 -3.02 -1.50 -8.01
CA GLU A 121 -2.39 -0.31 -8.57
C GLU A 121 -1.18 0.12 -7.72
N LEU A 122 -1.38 0.25 -6.40
CA LEU A 122 -0.32 0.62 -5.47
C LEU A 122 0.83 -0.41 -5.44
N ALA A 123 0.48 -1.70 -5.34
CA ALA A 123 1.48 -2.76 -5.27
C ALA A 123 2.29 -2.91 -6.57
N ASN A 124 1.67 -2.76 -7.74
CA ASN A 124 2.40 -2.90 -9.01
C ASN A 124 3.21 -1.66 -9.40
N ALA A 125 2.83 -0.47 -8.93
CA ALA A 125 3.55 0.77 -9.28
C ALA A 125 4.88 0.93 -8.52
N ALA A 126 5.00 0.33 -7.34
CA ALA A 126 6.16 0.49 -6.50
C ALA A 126 7.42 -0.17 -7.09
N ALA A 127 8.48 0.61 -7.29
CA ALA A 127 9.80 0.12 -7.70
C ALA A 127 10.56 -0.46 -6.49
N VAL A 128 10.15 -1.65 -6.05
CA VAL A 128 10.62 -2.31 -4.82
C VAL A 128 11.32 -3.63 -5.11
N ASN A 129 12.05 -4.16 -4.14
CA ASN A 129 12.71 -5.47 -4.25
C ASN A 129 11.75 -6.61 -3.93
N TYR A 130 10.77 -6.33 -3.06
CA TYR A 130 9.84 -7.31 -2.55
C TYR A 130 8.52 -6.64 -2.15
N ILE A 131 7.41 -7.32 -2.42
CA ILE A 131 6.06 -6.92 -2.03
C ILE A 131 5.46 -8.01 -1.15
N ASN A 132 4.88 -7.63 -0.01
CA ASN A 132 3.97 -8.49 0.74
C ASN A 132 2.54 -7.95 0.62
N VAL A 133 1.57 -8.77 0.22
CA VAL A 133 0.14 -8.41 0.28
C VAL A 133 -0.59 -9.39 1.19
N ASN A 134 -1.16 -8.90 2.28
CA ASN A 134 -1.91 -9.69 3.26
C ASN A 134 -1.17 -10.94 3.79
N GLY A 135 0.16 -10.86 3.95
CA GLY A 135 1.00 -11.98 4.35
C GLY A 135 1.55 -12.81 3.18
N THR A 136 1.10 -12.57 1.96
CA THR A 136 1.60 -13.25 0.76
C THR A 136 2.85 -12.56 0.23
N GLN A 137 3.98 -13.27 0.31
CA GLN A 137 5.27 -12.86 -0.21
C GLN A 137 5.33 -12.99 -1.73
N ILE A 138 5.48 -11.86 -2.43
CA ILE A 138 5.64 -11.77 -3.88
C ILE A 138 7.04 -11.19 -4.18
N GLY A 139 7.96 -12.04 -4.61
CA GLY A 139 9.28 -11.62 -5.09
C GLY A 139 9.20 -10.99 -6.48
N PHE A 140 10.02 -9.97 -6.75
CA PHE A 140 10.11 -9.38 -8.07
C PHE A 140 10.84 -10.34 -9.04
N SER A 141 10.10 -10.86 -10.01
CA SER A 141 10.63 -11.36 -11.28
C SER A 141 10.03 -10.47 -12.38
N PRO A 142 10.77 -10.04 -13.41
CA PRO A 142 10.29 -9.10 -14.45
C PRO A 142 9.25 -9.71 -15.41
N THR A 143 8.45 -10.66 -14.95
CA THR A 143 7.51 -11.48 -15.72
C THR A 143 6.06 -11.15 -15.33
N SER A 144 5.11 -11.36 -16.25
CA SER A 144 3.65 -11.21 -16.06
C SER A 144 3.06 -12.03 -14.89
N SER A 145 3.84 -12.92 -14.30
CA SER A 145 3.51 -13.67 -13.09
C SER A 145 3.39 -12.79 -11.84
N VAL A 146 4.15 -11.69 -11.73
CA VAL A 146 4.11 -10.82 -10.55
C VAL A 146 2.79 -10.07 -10.46
N SER A 147 2.35 -9.43 -11.55
CA SER A 147 1.07 -8.70 -11.57
C SER A 147 -0.12 -9.62 -11.32
N THR A 148 -0.06 -10.86 -11.83
CA THR A 148 -1.08 -11.88 -11.57
C THR A 148 -1.08 -12.30 -10.09
N ALA A 149 0.10 -12.53 -9.48
CA ALA A 149 0.21 -12.87 -8.06
C ALA A 149 -0.29 -11.73 -7.16
N VAL A 150 0.03 -10.47 -7.50
CA VAL A 150 -0.48 -9.28 -6.80
C VAL A 150 -2.00 -9.21 -6.90
N ALA A 151 -2.57 -9.39 -8.10
CA ALA A 151 -4.01 -9.36 -8.28
C ALA A 151 -4.71 -10.46 -7.46
N GLN A 152 -4.14 -11.67 -7.39
CA GLN A 152 -4.67 -12.75 -6.56
C GLN A 152 -4.60 -12.41 -5.07
N ALA A 153 -3.48 -11.87 -4.59
CA ALA A 153 -3.30 -11.52 -3.18
C ALA A 153 -4.22 -10.37 -2.74
N CYS A 154 -4.43 -9.38 -3.61
CA CYS A 154 -5.34 -8.25 -3.36
C CYS A 154 -6.83 -8.65 -3.35
N ASN A 155 -7.19 -9.73 -4.07
CA ASN A 155 -8.58 -10.20 -4.19
C ASN A 155 -8.87 -11.45 -3.33
N GLY A 156 -7.90 -11.92 -2.54
CA GLY A 156 -8.07 -13.10 -1.69
C GLY A 156 -9.17 -12.96 -0.64
N THR A 157 -9.66 -11.74 -0.38
CA THR A 157 -10.82 -11.49 0.49
C THR A 157 -11.65 -10.32 -0.08
N ALA A 158 -12.80 -10.64 -0.69
CA ALA A 158 -13.68 -9.65 -1.29
C ALA A 158 -14.20 -8.64 -0.24
N GLY A 159 -14.08 -7.34 -0.53
CA GLY A 159 -14.50 -6.26 0.37
C GLY A 159 -13.56 -5.98 1.54
N ALA A 160 -12.43 -6.68 1.64
CA ALA A 160 -11.43 -6.44 2.68
C ALA A 160 -10.51 -5.25 2.33
N MET A 161 -10.04 -4.60 3.39
CA MET A 161 -8.90 -3.70 3.32
C MET A 161 -7.61 -4.53 3.32
N ASN A 162 -6.68 -4.15 2.47
CA ASN A 162 -5.41 -4.82 2.28
C ASN A 162 -4.32 -4.19 3.13
N ASN A 163 -3.40 -5.03 3.55
CA ASN A 163 -2.11 -4.61 4.09
C ASN A 163 -1.02 -4.93 3.06
N ILE A 164 -0.30 -3.90 2.62
CA ILE A 164 0.74 -3.98 1.59
C ILE A 164 2.06 -3.55 2.22
N VAL A 165 3.07 -4.40 2.17
CA VAL A 165 4.43 -4.07 2.59
C VAL A 165 5.29 -3.93 1.34
N LEU A 166 5.88 -2.75 1.17
CA LEU A 166 6.83 -2.42 0.13
C LEU A 166 8.23 -2.43 0.74
N SER A 167 9.15 -3.21 0.17
CA SER A 167 10.51 -3.35 0.68
C SER A 167 11.52 -2.75 -0.29
N TYR A 168 12.32 -1.81 0.21
CA TYR A 168 13.34 -1.13 -0.56
C TYR A 168 14.72 -1.46 0.01
N VAL A 169 15.63 -1.96 -0.80
CA VAL A 169 17.01 -2.28 -0.38
C VAL A 169 17.96 -1.10 -0.59
N MET A 170 19.12 -1.18 0.06
CA MET A 170 20.27 -0.35 -0.32
C MET A 170 20.70 -0.66 -1.77
N ASN A 171 20.84 0.36 -2.61
CA ASN A 171 21.56 0.19 -3.87
C ASN A 171 23.07 0.24 -3.56
N PHE A 172 23.75 -0.88 -3.77
CA PHE A 172 25.20 -0.90 -3.91
C PHE A 172 25.50 -0.61 -5.39
N GLU A 173 25.58 0.68 -5.75
CA GLU A 173 26.23 1.08 -7.00
C GLU A 173 27.74 1.25 -6.77
#